data_AF-A0A7C3BCV8-F1
#
_entry.id   AF-A0A7C3BCV8-F1
#
_cell.length_a   1.000
_cell.length_b   1.000
_cell.length_c   1.000
_cell.angle_alpha   90.00
_cell.angle_beta   90.00
_cell.angle_gamma   90.00
#
_symmetry.space_group_name_H-M   'P 1'
#
loop_
_entity.id
_entity.type
_entity.pdbx_description
1 polymer ?
#
loop_
_entity_poly.entity_id
_entity_poly.type
_entity_poly.pdbx_seq_one_letter_code
_entity_poly.pdbx_strand_id
1 'polypeptide(L)'
;MRETVSAERIAESRFANVATWIYRRLLRLYPHDFRSMFAGEMKQVFTQVIIDANQHGAWAVVGIVMKELRDLPVALFLQHWHERRKRTMQYLRFNTVKDVQRIRWVARLLSLVFAAMVITTFVSNMLGLATMLPTVMVFATATVFMLLAWQWEKIGGILTMIASPFALASVVFVAVRPETFGLDVLAEPLVISLIGLAFTFAILIVGWLFLSVAQYRTAETQLAEKKSQAQLKWILIAVGIAMVVIVLLGLIFLKPVFFDTGSAIRGVTPGVPLEVLGTRVPPVGP
;
A
#
# COMPACT_ATOMS: atom_id res chain seq x y z
N MET A 1 -58.50 59.38 5.16
CA MET A 1 -58.12 58.12 5.85
C MET A 1 -57.83 56.93 4.91
N ARG A 2 -58.36 56.85 3.67
CA ARG A 2 -58.02 55.76 2.72
C ARG A 2 -56.68 55.95 1.98
N GLU A 3 -56.20 57.18 1.80
CA GLU A 3 -54.94 57.44 1.06
C GLU A 3 -53.68 57.04 1.81
N THR A 4 -53.69 57.11 3.15
CA THR A 4 -52.52 56.74 3.97
C THR A 4 -52.20 55.25 3.90
N VAL A 5 -53.23 54.39 3.74
CA VAL A 5 -53.08 52.93 3.65
C VAL A 5 -52.43 52.48 2.32
N SER A 6 -52.59 53.26 1.25
CA SER A 6 -51.98 52.97 -0.06
C SER A 6 -50.48 53.24 -0.08
N ALA A 7 -50.04 54.37 0.48
CA ALA A 7 -48.63 54.74 0.52
C ALA A 7 -47.81 53.76 1.40
N GLU A 8 -48.39 53.30 2.50
CA GLU A 8 -47.76 52.36 3.43
C GLU A 8 -47.50 50.99 2.77
N ARG A 9 -48.49 50.42 2.07
CA ARG A 9 -48.31 49.16 1.31
C ARG A 9 -47.24 49.26 0.21
N ILE A 10 -47.13 50.41 -0.45
CA ILE A 10 -46.11 50.64 -1.47
C ILE A 10 -44.72 50.69 -0.83
N ALA A 11 -44.57 51.40 0.30
CA ALA A 11 -43.30 51.49 1.02
C ALA A 11 -42.84 50.11 1.53
N GLU A 12 -43.74 49.33 2.13
CA GLU A 12 -43.49 47.95 2.57
C GLU A 12 -42.97 47.06 1.43
N SER A 13 -43.59 47.15 0.24
CA SER A 13 -43.15 46.36 -0.92
C SER A 13 -41.72 46.71 -1.37
N ARG A 14 -41.30 47.97 -1.23
CA ARG A 14 -39.95 48.42 -1.62
C ARG A 14 -38.88 47.87 -0.69
N PHE A 15 -39.13 47.83 0.62
CA PHE A 15 -38.17 47.29 1.59
C PHE A 15 -37.94 45.79 1.41
N ALA A 16 -39.01 45.01 1.21
CA ALA A 16 -38.89 43.57 0.94
C ALA A 16 -38.06 43.28 -0.33
N ASN A 17 -38.24 44.08 -1.38
CA ASN A 17 -37.46 43.98 -2.61
C ASN A 17 -35.97 44.29 -2.40
N VAL A 18 -35.66 45.35 -1.63
CA VAL A 18 -34.27 45.71 -1.30
C VAL A 18 -33.61 44.63 -0.44
N ALA A 19 -34.29 44.13 0.58
CA ALA A 19 -33.78 43.07 1.45
C ALA A 19 -33.45 41.80 0.65
N THR A 20 -34.35 41.40 -0.25
CA THR A 20 -34.16 40.24 -1.14
C THR A 20 -32.98 40.46 -2.10
N TRP A 21 -32.79 41.68 -2.61
CA TRP A 21 -31.65 42.01 -3.46
C TRP A 21 -30.31 41.89 -2.72
N ILE A 22 -30.24 42.42 -1.49
CA ILE A 22 -29.05 42.31 -0.63
C ILE A 22 -28.75 40.83 -0.34
N TYR A 23 -29.76 40.06 0.06
CA TYR A 23 -29.61 38.63 0.35
C TYR A 23 -29.11 37.83 -0.86
N ARG A 24 -29.63 38.12 -2.07
CA ARG A 24 -29.12 37.52 -3.32
C ARG A 24 -27.65 37.82 -3.56
N ARG A 25 -27.18 39.02 -3.18
CA ARG A 25 -25.77 39.38 -3.33
C ARG A 25 -24.90 38.64 -2.31
N LEU A 26 -25.36 38.50 -1.07
CA LEU A 26 -24.67 37.77 -0.01
C LEU A 26 -24.55 36.27 -0.29
N LEU A 27 -25.58 35.65 -0.89
CA LEU A 27 -25.52 34.25 -1.32
C LEU A 27 -24.41 33.96 -2.33
N ARG A 28 -23.86 34.98 -3.00
CA ARG A 28 -22.70 34.78 -3.90
C ARG A 28 -21.40 34.50 -3.14
N LEU A 29 -21.34 34.82 -1.85
CA LEU A 29 -20.18 34.54 -1.00
C LEU A 29 -20.09 33.06 -0.61
N TYR A 30 -21.21 32.31 -0.65
CA TYR A 30 -21.18 30.88 -0.35
C TYR A 30 -20.40 30.09 -1.41
N PRO A 31 -19.80 28.95 -1.02
CA PRO A 31 -19.20 28.00 -1.95
C PRO A 31 -20.07 27.67 -3.15
N HIS A 32 -19.44 27.54 -4.32
CA HIS A 32 -20.15 27.26 -5.57
C HIS A 32 -21.04 26.01 -5.47
N ASP A 33 -20.50 24.92 -4.94
CA ASP A 33 -21.19 23.62 -4.86
C ASP A 33 -22.39 23.67 -3.92
N PHE A 34 -22.23 24.33 -2.77
CA PHE A 34 -23.32 24.54 -1.82
C PHE A 34 -24.42 25.41 -2.44
N ARG A 35 -24.02 26.48 -3.13
CA ARG A 35 -24.95 27.39 -3.80
C ARG A 35 -25.74 26.70 -4.90
N SER A 36 -25.13 25.81 -5.71
CA SER A 36 -25.87 25.10 -6.75
C SER A 36 -26.96 24.17 -6.20
N MET A 37 -26.78 23.64 -4.99
CA MET A 37 -27.74 22.73 -4.36
C MET A 37 -28.82 23.47 -3.57
N PHE A 38 -28.44 24.51 -2.82
CA PHE A 38 -29.32 25.09 -1.78
C PHE A 38 -29.73 26.54 -2.04
N ALA A 39 -29.22 27.23 -3.07
CA ALA A 39 -29.56 28.65 -3.27
C ALA A 39 -31.05 28.89 -3.58
N GLY A 40 -31.75 27.92 -4.16
CA GLY A 40 -33.20 28.01 -4.39
C GLY A 40 -33.96 27.99 -3.08
N GLU A 41 -33.71 26.96 -2.26
CA GLU A 41 -34.34 26.75 -0.96
C GLU A 41 -34.04 27.92 0.00
N MET A 42 -32.78 28.35 0.10
CA MET A 42 -32.41 29.49 0.96
C MET A 42 -33.14 30.78 0.58
N LYS A 43 -33.30 31.06 -0.72
CA LYS A 43 -34.07 32.22 -1.17
C LYS A 43 -35.55 32.09 -0.84
N GLN A 44 -36.11 30.89 -0.99
CA GLN A 44 -37.52 30.64 -0.69
C GLN A 44 -37.80 30.82 0.80
N VAL A 45 -36.99 30.22 1.67
CA VAL A 45 -37.10 30.35 3.13
C VAL A 45 -36.95 31.82 3.55
N PHE A 46 -35.93 32.52 3.04
CA PHE A 46 -35.76 33.95 3.34
C PHE A 46 -36.94 34.80 2.86
N THR A 47 -37.46 34.54 1.65
CA THR A 47 -38.62 35.27 1.11
C THR A 47 -39.86 35.05 1.99
N GLN A 48 -40.11 33.81 2.42
CA GLN A 48 -41.23 33.50 3.30
C GLN A 48 -41.11 34.24 4.64
N VAL A 49 -39.93 34.21 5.26
CA VAL A 49 -39.68 34.90 6.53
C VAL A 49 -39.86 36.42 6.40
N ILE A 50 -39.48 37.02 5.27
CA ILE A 50 -39.70 38.45 5.01
C ILE A 50 -41.19 38.76 4.81
N ILE A 51 -41.94 37.90 4.11
CA ILE A 51 -43.40 38.06 3.95
C ILE A 51 -44.09 38.02 5.31
N ASP A 52 -43.73 37.05 6.15
CA ASP A 52 -44.31 36.88 7.48
C ASP A 52 -43.96 38.07 8.39
N ALA A 53 -42.72 38.56 8.33
CA ALA A 53 -42.32 39.76 9.06
C ALA A 53 -43.02 41.03 8.56
N ASN A 54 -43.29 41.14 7.26
CA ASN A 54 -43.98 42.30 6.71
C ASN A 54 -45.41 42.41 7.24
N GLN A 55 -46.08 41.30 7.58
CA GLN A 55 -47.39 41.31 8.25
C GLN A 55 -47.35 41.96 9.64
N HIS A 56 -46.17 42.05 10.25
CA HIS A 56 -45.91 42.65 11.57
C HIS A 56 -45.30 44.06 11.47
N GLY A 57 -45.20 44.63 10.27
CA GLY A 57 -44.69 45.97 10.00
C GLY A 57 -43.19 46.05 9.65
N ALA A 58 -42.77 47.20 9.15
CA ALA A 58 -41.42 47.41 8.58
C ALA A 58 -40.27 47.16 9.58
N TRP A 59 -40.46 47.46 10.86
CA TRP A 59 -39.44 47.23 11.89
C TRP A 59 -39.14 45.76 12.12
N ALA A 60 -40.14 44.88 11.98
CA ALA A 60 -39.94 43.44 12.08
C ALA A 60 -39.05 42.94 10.94
N VAL A 61 -39.27 43.42 9.70
CA VAL A 61 -38.43 43.10 8.53
C VAL A 61 -36.97 43.52 8.77
N VAL A 62 -36.73 44.75 9.26
CA VAL A 62 -35.38 45.24 9.58
C VAL A 62 -34.72 44.37 10.64
N GLY A 63 -35.45 44.00 11.70
CA GLY A 63 -34.95 43.13 12.76
C GLY A 63 -34.50 41.76 12.25
N ILE A 64 -35.27 41.14 11.35
CA ILE A 64 -34.90 39.87 10.73
C ILE A 64 -33.67 40.01 9.83
N VAL A 65 -33.63 41.05 8.99
CA VAL A 65 -32.48 41.28 8.10
C VAL A 65 -31.20 41.47 8.92
N MET A 66 -31.25 42.23 10.02
CA MET A 66 -30.10 42.43 10.90
C MET A 66 -29.67 41.14 11.61
N LYS A 67 -30.62 40.30 12.03
CA LYS A 67 -30.33 38.99 12.63
C LYS A 67 -29.64 38.07 11.62
N GLU A 68 -30.18 37.95 10.41
CA GLU A 68 -29.57 37.16 9.33
C GLU A 68 -28.17 37.67 8.97
N LEU A 69 -27.99 39.00 8.86
CA LEU A 69 -26.68 39.60 8.59
C LEU A 69 -25.66 39.30 9.70
N ARG A 70 -26.10 39.18 10.96
CA ARG A 70 -25.23 38.84 12.09
C ARG A 70 -24.81 37.37 12.08
N ASP A 71 -25.70 36.46 11.71
CA ASP A 71 -25.46 35.02 11.76
C ASP A 71 -24.74 34.51 10.49
N LEU A 72 -24.90 35.21 9.36
CA LEU A 72 -24.34 34.85 8.07
C LEU A 72 -22.81 34.65 8.05
N PRO A 73 -21.96 35.48 8.68
CA PRO A 73 -20.51 35.29 8.68
C PRO A 73 -20.09 33.95 9.29
N VAL A 74 -20.75 33.53 10.37
CA VAL A 74 -20.45 32.25 11.06
C VAL A 74 -20.86 31.07 10.18
N ALA A 75 -22.06 31.11 9.62
CA ALA A 75 -22.55 30.08 8.70
C ALA A 75 -21.64 29.97 7.46
N LEU A 76 -21.21 31.10 6.90
CA LEU A 76 -20.32 31.16 5.76
C LEU A 76 -18.94 30.56 6.06
N PHE A 77 -18.37 30.88 7.22
CA PHE A 77 -17.09 30.34 7.65
C PHE A 77 -17.17 28.81 7.83
N LEU A 78 -18.21 28.32 8.51
CA LEU A 78 -18.42 26.89 8.73
C LEU A 78 -18.59 26.12 7.41
N GLN A 79 -19.31 26.68 6.43
CA GLN A 79 -19.47 26.02 5.13
C GLN A 79 -18.18 26.00 4.31
N HIS A 80 -17.39 27.08 4.30
CA HIS A 80 -16.08 27.06 3.66
C HIS A 80 -15.12 26.08 4.34
N TRP A 81 -15.18 25.97 5.67
CA TRP A 81 -14.39 24.99 6.40
C TRP A 81 -14.76 23.56 6.01
N HIS A 82 -16.05 23.24 5.95
CA HIS A 82 -16.54 21.93 5.53
C HIS A 82 -16.14 21.59 4.09
N GLU A 83 -16.26 22.55 3.17
CA GLU A 83 -15.88 22.33 1.78
C GLU A 83 -14.36 22.13 1.63
N ARG A 84 -13.54 22.94 2.29
CA ARG A 84 -12.07 22.75 2.32
C ARG A 84 -11.70 21.38 2.86
N ARG A 85 -12.33 20.95 3.97
CA ARG A 85 -12.11 19.61 4.55
C ARG A 85 -12.50 18.50 3.58
N LYS A 86 -13.65 18.63 2.90
CA LYS A 86 -14.10 17.66 1.89
C LYS A 86 -13.13 17.57 0.70
N ARG A 87 -12.64 18.70 0.20
CA ARG A 87 -11.64 18.74 -0.89
C ARG A 87 -10.31 18.11 -0.47
N THR A 88 -9.83 18.40 0.74
CA THR A 88 -8.62 17.78 1.28
C THR A 88 -8.78 16.26 1.40
N MET A 89 -9.91 15.78 1.93
CA MET A 89 -10.17 14.34 2.05
C MET A 89 -10.29 13.65 0.69
N GLN A 90 -10.91 14.29 -0.29
CA GLN A 90 -10.95 13.78 -1.67
C GLN A 90 -9.55 13.70 -2.29
N TYR A 91 -8.73 14.75 -2.15
CA TYR A 91 -7.36 14.77 -2.64
C TYR A 91 -6.51 13.66 -2.01
N LEU A 92 -6.61 13.49 -0.68
CA LEU A 92 -5.92 12.41 0.02
C LEU A 92 -6.39 11.03 -0.47
N ARG A 93 -7.69 10.82 -0.68
CA ARG A 93 -8.23 9.57 -1.20
C ARG A 93 -7.66 9.23 -2.59
N PHE A 94 -7.60 10.21 -3.49
CA PHE A 94 -7.06 9.99 -4.84
C PHE A 94 -5.57 9.64 -4.83
N ASN A 95 -4.77 10.30 -3.98
CA ASN A 95 -3.36 9.98 -3.86
C ASN A 95 -3.14 8.60 -3.21
N THR A 96 -3.91 8.25 -2.17
CA THR A 96 -3.82 6.93 -1.53
C THR A 96 -4.10 5.79 -2.53
N VAL A 97 -5.10 5.94 -3.41
CA VAL A 97 -5.39 4.89 -4.42
C VAL A 97 -4.21 4.68 -5.37
N LYS A 98 -3.59 5.77 -5.84
CA LYS A 98 -2.41 5.71 -6.72
C LYS A 98 -1.21 5.10 -6.01
N ASP A 99 -0.98 5.47 -4.74
CA ASP A 99 0.15 4.97 -3.95
C ASP A 99 -0.02 3.48 -3.63
N VAL A 100 -1.22 3.03 -3.26
CA VAL A 100 -1.52 1.60 -3.06
C VAL A 100 -1.30 0.82 -4.35
N GLN A 101 -1.69 1.36 -5.50
CA GLN A 101 -1.46 0.70 -6.79
C GLN A 101 0.03 0.62 -7.16
N ARG A 102 0.82 1.67 -6.87
CA ARG A 102 2.28 1.65 -7.04
C ARG A 102 2.93 0.60 -6.15
N ILE A 103 2.56 0.54 -4.87
CA ILE A 103 3.06 -0.46 -3.92
C ILE A 103 2.73 -1.88 -4.41
N ARG A 104 1.51 -2.11 -4.91
CA ARG A 104 1.11 -3.38 -5.51
C ARG A 104 1.98 -3.75 -6.71
N TRP A 105 2.31 -2.79 -7.58
CA TRP A 105 3.20 -3.03 -8.73
C TRP A 105 4.62 -3.37 -8.31
N VAL A 106 5.18 -2.64 -7.34
CA VAL A 106 6.52 -2.92 -6.80
C VAL A 106 6.56 -4.32 -6.17
N ALA A 107 5.57 -4.66 -5.36
CA ALA A 107 5.49 -5.99 -4.75
C ALA A 107 5.39 -7.13 -5.78
N ARG A 108 4.66 -6.93 -6.89
CA ARG A 108 4.57 -7.91 -8.01
C ARG A 108 5.90 -8.08 -8.73
N LEU A 109 6.57 -6.98 -9.05
CA LEU A 109 7.88 -7.03 -9.71
C LEU A 109 8.88 -7.78 -8.83
N LEU A 110 8.87 -7.48 -7.53
CA LEU A 110 9.76 -8.11 -6.57
C LEU A 110 9.47 -9.62 -6.43
N SER A 111 8.21 -10.04 -6.36
CA SER A 111 7.86 -11.46 -6.27
C SER A 111 8.20 -12.25 -7.54
N LEU A 112 8.08 -11.63 -8.72
CA LEU A 112 8.51 -12.24 -9.98
C LEU A 112 10.03 -12.42 -10.06
N VAL A 113 10.78 -11.40 -9.66
CA VAL A 113 12.25 -11.48 -9.57
C VAL A 113 12.66 -12.59 -8.60
N PHE A 114 11.98 -12.68 -7.45
CA PHE A 114 12.21 -13.74 -6.47
C PHE A 114 11.90 -15.13 -7.03
N ALA A 115 10.75 -15.31 -7.68
CA ALA A 115 10.38 -16.58 -8.31
C ALA A 115 11.41 -17.01 -9.37
N ALA A 116 11.89 -16.07 -10.20
CA ALA A 116 12.92 -16.34 -11.19
C ALA A 116 14.26 -16.76 -10.55
N MET A 117 14.66 -16.13 -9.44
CA MET A 117 15.85 -16.51 -8.69
C MET A 117 15.74 -17.93 -8.11
N VAL A 118 14.59 -18.30 -7.55
CA VAL A 118 14.35 -19.66 -7.04
C VAL A 118 14.38 -20.69 -8.16
N ILE A 119 13.74 -20.40 -9.29
CA ILE A 119 13.72 -21.29 -10.46
C ILE A 119 15.13 -21.48 -11.04
N THR A 120 15.90 -20.42 -11.20
CA THR A 120 17.27 -20.51 -11.74
C THR A 120 18.18 -21.33 -10.81
N THR A 121 18.10 -21.09 -9.50
CA THR A 121 18.83 -21.88 -8.49
C THR A 121 18.38 -23.35 -8.49
N PHE A 122 17.11 -23.62 -8.76
CA PHE A 122 16.61 -24.98 -8.88
C PHE A 122 17.13 -25.69 -10.12
N VAL A 123 17.07 -25.04 -11.29
CA VAL A 123 17.52 -25.59 -12.57
C VAL A 123 19.02 -25.87 -12.54
N SER A 124 19.82 -24.97 -11.96
CA SER A 124 21.28 -25.17 -11.86
C SER A 124 21.67 -26.36 -10.97
N ASN A 125 20.81 -26.71 -10.00
CA ASN A 125 21.05 -27.80 -9.05
C ASN A 125 20.31 -29.10 -9.39
N MET A 126 19.77 -29.24 -10.61
CA MET A 126 19.02 -30.44 -11.03
C MET A 126 19.81 -31.75 -10.88
N LEU A 127 21.14 -31.72 -10.96
CA LEU A 127 21.97 -32.94 -10.83
C LEU A 127 22.08 -33.46 -9.38
N GLY A 128 21.75 -32.65 -8.37
CA GLY A 128 21.70 -33.02 -6.95
C GLY A 128 20.27 -33.14 -6.38
N LEU A 129 19.26 -33.29 -7.25
CA LEU A 129 17.85 -33.05 -6.97
C LEU A 129 17.26 -33.85 -5.80
N ALA A 130 17.74 -35.07 -5.56
CA ALA A 130 17.12 -35.97 -4.58
C ALA A 130 17.25 -35.46 -3.13
N THR A 131 18.38 -34.84 -2.79
CA THR A 131 18.64 -34.35 -1.42
C THR A 131 18.04 -32.97 -1.17
N MET A 132 17.91 -32.15 -2.22
CA MET A 132 17.37 -30.78 -2.14
C MET A 132 15.85 -30.69 -2.30
N LEU A 133 15.19 -31.79 -2.70
CA LEU A 133 13.77 -31.82 -3.06
C LEU A 133 12.83 -31.23 -1.99
N PRO A 134 12.97 -31.54 -0.69
CA PRO A 134 12.10 -30.98 0.35
C PRO A 134 12.21 -29.46 0.47
N THR A 135 13.44 -28.94 0.45
CA THR A 135 13.73 -27.51 0.54
C THR A 135 13.14 -26.76 -0.66
N VAL A 136 13.35 -27.29 -1.87
CA VAL A 136 12.78 -26.72 -3.10
C VAL A 136 11.26 -26.67 -3.03
N MET A 137 10.61 -27.76 -2.62
CA MET A 137 9.14 -27.82 -2.54
C MET A 137 8.59 -26.79 -1.56
N VAL A 138 9.27 -26.54 -0.43
CA VAL A 138 8.89 -25.50 0.53
C VAL A 138 9.01 -24.11 -0.08
N PHE A 139 10.12 -23.79 -0.77
CA PHE A 139 10.29 -22.49 -1.42
C PHE A 139 9.34 -22.28 -2.61
N ALA A 140 9.09 -23.31 -3.40
CA ALA A 140 8.11 -23.28 -4.49
C ALA A 140 6.71 -23.02 -3.94
N THR A 141 6.32 -23.71 -2.85
CA THR A 141 5.04 -23.51 -2.18
C THR A 141 4.92 -22.10 -1.59
N ALA A 142 5.95 -21.59 -0.93
CA ALA A 142 6.00 -20.22 -0.42
C ALA A 142 5.86 -19.18 -1.55
N THR A 143 6.48 -19.44 -2.70
CA THR A 143 6.36 -18.60 -3.90
C THR A 143 4.94 -18.61 -4.45
N VAL A 144 4.30 -19.79 -4.55
CA VAL A 144 2.89 -19.91 -4.96
C VAL A 144 1.98 -19.17 -3.99
N PHE A 145 2.19 -19.28 -2.68
CA PHE A 145 1.40 -18.54 -1.70
C PHE A 145 1.60 -17.03 -1.78
N MET A 146 2.81 -16.58 -2.11
CA MET A 146 3.09 -15.16 -2.39
C MET A 146 2.35 -14.69 -3.65
N LEU A 147 2.27 -15.51 -4.69
CA LEU A 147 1.48 -15.24 -5.90
C LEU A 147 -0.04 -15.29 -5.64
N LEU A 148 -0.52 -16.16 -4.75
CA LEU A 148 -1.93 -16.19 -4.35
C LEU A 148 -2.30 -15.01 -3.44
N ALA A 149 -1.37 -14.55 -2.59
CA ALA A 149 -1.53 -13.32 -1.79
C ALA A 149 -1.79 -12.09 -2.64
N TRP A 150 -1.34 -12.10 -3.90
CA TRP A 150 -1.63 -11.04 -4.83
C TRP A 150 -3.13 -10.94 -5.18
N GLN A 151 -3.83 -12.06 -5.36
CA GLN A 151 -5.28 -12.00 -5.63
C GLN A 151 -6.06 -11.82 -4.32
N TRP A 152 -5.65 -12.49 -3.25
CA TRP A 152 -6.44 -12.61 -2.03
C TRP A 152 -5.63 -12.07 -0.83
N GLU A 153 -5.46 -10.74 -0.77
CA GLU A 153 -4.53 -10.03 0.15
C GLU A 153 -4.56 -10.56 1.59
N LYS A 154 -5.76 -10.74 2.17
CA LYS A 154 -5.90 -11.24 3.55
C LYS A 154 -5.48 -12.72 3.67
N ILE A 155 -5.98 -13.57 2.79
CA ILE A 155 -5.77 -15.01 2.86
C ILE A 155 -4.32 -15.34 2.52
N GLY A 156 -3.75 -14.75 1.48
CA GLY A 156 -2.36 -15.01 1.15
C GLY A 156 -1.36 -14.29 2.06
N GLY A 157 -1.71 -13.17 2.70
CA GLY A 157 -0.92 -12.62 3.81
C GLY A 157 -0.81 -13.62 4.97
N ILE A 158 -1.91 -14.28 5.33
CA ILE A 158 -1.91 -15.35 6.33
C ILE A 158 -1.10 -16.56 5.85
N LEU A 159 -1.30 -17.02 4.61
CA LEU A 159 -0.57 -18.17 4.06
C LEU A 159 0.94 -17.93 3.98
N THR A 160 1.37 -16.72 3.62
CA THR A 160 2.81 -16.35 3.59
C THR A 160 3.41 -16.30 4.99
N MET A 161 2.67 -15.81 5.99
CA MET A 161 3.10 -15.89 7.39
C MET A 161 3.20 -17.33 7.88
N ILE A 162 2.27 -18.21 7.49
CA ILE A 162 2.33 -19.64 7.83
C ILE A 162 3.50 -20.34 7.13
N ALA A 163 3.79 -20.01 5.87
CA ALA A 163 4.89 -20.60 5.11
C ALA A 163 6.28 -20.20 5.63
N SER A 164 6.40 -19.04 6.29
CA SER A 164 7.69 -18.53 6.77
C SER A 164 8.37 -19.47 7.78
N PRO A 165 7.71 -19.98 8.84
CA PRO A 165 8.26 -21.03 9.70
C PRO A 165 8.72 -22.30 8.97
N PHE A 166 8.01 -22.73 7.93
CA PHE A 166 8.41 -23.91 7.14
C PHE A 166 9.66 -23.63 6.31
N ALA A 167 9.74 -22.44 5.69
CA ALA A 167 10.95 -21.99 5.02
C ALA A 167 12.13 -21.95 6.01
N LEU A 168 11.94 -21.40 7.20
CA LEU A 168 12.96 -21.38 8.25
C LEU A 168 13.42 -22.79 8.63
N ALA A 169 12.48 -23.70 8.89
CA ALA A 169 12.77 -25.07 9.25
C ALA A 169 13.57 -25.79 8.16
N SER A 170 13.26 -25.53 6.87
CA SER A 170 14.00 -26.08 5.75
C SER A 170 15.45 -25.57 5.69
N VAL A 171 15.66 -24.29 5.99
CA VAL A 171 17.00 -23.68 6.04
C VAL A 171 17.82 -24.29 7.18
N VAL A 172 17.22 -24.41 8.38
CA VAL A 172 17.87 -25.05 9.53
C VAL A 172 18.18 -26.52 9.24
N PHE A 173 17.30 -27.24 8.55
CA PHE A 173 17.54 -28.62 8.15
C PHE A 173 18.77 -28.78 7.25
N VAL A 174 18.91 -27.89 6.25
CA VAL A 174 20.10 -27.86 5.38
C VAL A 174 21.36 -27.52 6.19
N ALA A 175 21.25 -26.55 7.10
CA ALA A 175 22.36 -26.09 7.94
C ALA A 175 22.94 -27.18 8.87
N VAL A 176 22.07 -28.03 9.43
CA VAL A 176 22.43 -29.06 10.41
C VAL A 176 23.02 -30.31 9.74
N ARG A 177 22.86 -30.46 8.42
CA ARG A 177 23.30 -31.64 7.66
C ARG A 177 24.23 -31.31 6.48
N PRO A 178 25.34 -30.57 6.69
CA PRO A 178 26.22 -30.15 5.60
C PRO A 178 26.84 -31.33 4.84
N GLU A 179 27.12 -32.44 5.54
CA GLU A 179 27.67 -33.68 4.97
C GLU A 179 26.75 -34.31 3.91
N THR A 180 25.42 -34.15 4.06
CA THR A 180 24.44 -34.69 3.10
C THR A 180 24.45 -33.91 1.78
N PHE A 181 25.11 -32.75 1.76
CA PHE A 181 25.21 -31.86 0.62
C PHE A 181 26.65 -31.72 0.09
N GLY A 182 27.61 -32.46 0.64
CA GLY A 182 29.02 -32.40 0.23
C GLY A 182 29.68 -31.05 0.52
N LEU A 183 29.19 -30.32 1.53
CA LEU A 183 29.75 -29.03 1.94
C LEU A 183 30.85 -29.29 2.99
N ASP A 184 32.10 -29.34 2.54
CA ASP A 184 33.25 -29.75 3.37
C ASP A 184 33.73 -28.65 4.35
N VAL A 185 33.24 -27.42 4.19
CA VAL A 185 33.72 -26.25 4.96
C VAL A 185 32.57 -25.59 5.71
N LEU A 186 32.73 -25.39 7.03
CA LEU A 186 31.77 -24.71 7.92
C LEU A 186 31.26 -23.34 7.41
N ALA A 187 32.00 -22.69 6.51
CA ALA A 187 31.64 -21.42 5.92
C ALA A 187 30.41 -21.51 4.98
N GLU A 188 30.30 -22.57 4.19
CA GLU A 188 29.22 -22.73 3.20
C GLU A 188 27.82 -22.92 3.81
N PRO A 189 27.59 -23.81 4.80
CA PRO A 189 26.28 -23.96 5.42
C PRO A 189 25.89 -22.71 6.21
N LEU A 190 26.85 -21.96 6.76
CA LEU A 190 26.58 -20.70 7.44
C LEU A 190 26.08 -19.63 6.47
N VAL A 191 26.71 -19.50 5.29
CA VAL A 191 26.26 -18.58 4.24
C VAL A 191 24.87 -18.96 3.73
N ILE A 192 24.62 -20.24 3.46
CA ILE A 192 23.29 -20.74 3.04
C ILE A 192 22.23 -20.45 4.10
N SER A 193 22.58 -20.63 5.39
CA SER A 193 21.68 -20.36 6.51
C SER A 193 21.32 -18.88 6.63
N LEU A 194 22.32 -17.99 6.51
CA LEU A 194 22.11 -16.55 6.55
C LEU A 194 21.25 -16.07 5.38
N ILE A 195 21.50 -16.60 4.19
CA ILE A 195 20.69 -16.30 3.00
C ILE A 195 19.25 -16.78 3.23
N GLY A 196 19.06 -18.01 3.68
CA GLY A 196 17.74 -18.58 3.96
C GLY A 196 16.96 -17.83 5.06
N LEU A 197 17.66 -17.40 6.11
CA LEU A 197 17.11 -16.54 7.17
C LEU A 197 16.66 -15.18 6.63
N ALA A 198 17.51 -14.51 5.84
CA ALA A 198 17.19 -13.23 5.22
C ALA A 198 15.94 -13.35 4.33
N PHE A 199 15.83 -14.44 3.55
CA PHE A 199 14.66 -14.71 2.73
C PHE A 199 13.40 -14.97 3.53
N THR A 200 13.50 -15.79 4.58
CA THR A 200 12.37 -16.05 5.48
C THR A 200 11.85 -14.74 6.08
N PHE A 201 12.76 -13.87 6.50
CA PHE A 201 12.40 -12.58 7.09
C PHE A 201 11.71 -11.66 6.06
N ALA A 202 12.20 -11.65 4.82
CA ALA A 202 11.56 -10.90 3.73
C ALA A 202 10.13 -11.39 3.46
N ILE A 203 9.89 -12.71 3.41
CA ILE A 203 8.56 -13.29 3.22
C ILE A 203 7.63 -12.90 4.37
N LEU A 204 8.13 -12.94 5.61
CA LEU A 204 7.37 -12.58 6.80
C LEU A 204 6.99 -11.09 6.82
N ILE A 205 7.92 -10.19 6.46
CA ILE A 205 7.64 -8.75 6.32
C ILE A 205 6.55 -8.54 5.27
N VAL A 206 6.66 -9.19 4.12
CA VAL A 206 5.68 -9.06 3.04
C VAL A 206 4.30 -9.57 3.48
N GLY A 207 4.22 -10.74 4.12
CA GLY A 207 2.97 -11.29 4.65
C GLY A 207 2.32 -10.38 5.69
N TRP A 208 3.12 -9.84 6.62
CA TRP A 208 2.66 -8.86 7.60
C TRP A 208 2.15 -7.57 6.95
N LEU A 209 2.82 -7.09 5.90
CA LEU A 209 2.42 -5.89 5.16
C LEU A 209 1.08 -6.10 4.44
N PHE A 210 0.87 -7.26 3.82
CA PHE A 210 -0.43 -7.62 3.24
C PHE A 210 -1.55 -7.68 4.27
N LEU A 211 -1.30 -8.30 5.43
CA LEU A 211 -2.25 -8.34 6.55
C LEU A 211 -2.57 -6.93 7.06
N SER A 212 -1.56 -6.08 7.21
CA SER A 212 -1.71 -4.70 7.63
C SER A 212 -2.58 -3.92 6.65
N VAL A 213 -2.29 -4.00 5.35
CA VAL A 213 -3.09 -3.36 4.29
C VAL A 213 -4.53 -3.87 4.29
N ALA A 214 -4.74 -5.17 4.46
CA ALA A 214 -6.08 -5.77 4.53
C ALA A 214 -6.86 -5.26 5.75
N GLN A 215 -6.23 -5.19 6.92
CA GLN A 215 -6.81 -4.63 8.15
C GLN A 215 -7.13 -3.15 8.00
N TYR A 216 -6.24 -2.38 7.36
CA TYR A 216 -6.47 -0.97 7.06
C TYR A 216 -7.70 -0.80 6.16
N ARG A 217 -7.89 -1.64 5.15
CA ARG A 217 -9.07 -1.57 4.27
C ARG A 217 -10.38 -1.79 5.02
N THR A 218 -10.39 -2.70 5.99
CA THR A 218 -11.55 -2.94 6.87
C THR A 218 -11.74 -1.86 7.93
N ALA A 219 -10.66 -1.21 8.36
CA ALA A 219 -10.73 -0.08 9.29
C ALA A 219 -11.09 1.24 8.60
N GLU A 220 -10.74 1.42 7.32
CA GLU A 220 -11.07 2.58 6.50
C GLU A 220 -12.59 2.66 6.21
N THR A 221 -13.28 1.52 6.24
CA THR A 221 -14.76 1.46 6.29
C THR A 221 -15.35 1.89 7.64
N GLN A 222 -14.56 2.00 8.71
CA GLN A 222 -15.04 2.35 10.05
C GLN A 222 -14.45 3.64 10.66
N LEU A 223 -13.30 4.11 10.20
CA LEU A 223 -12.55 5.18 10.84
C LEU A 223 -11.65 5.95 9.84
N ALA A 224 -12.24 6.36 8.72
CA ALA A 224 -11.71 7.52 8.01
C ALA A 224 -11.76 8.72 8.98
N GLU A 225 -10.57 9.15 9.41
CA GLU A 225 -10.19 10.53 9.79
C GLU A 225 -9.51 10.62 11.16
N LYS A 226 -8.16 10.53 11.20
CA LYS A 226 -7.28 11.70 11.46
C LYS A 226 -5.81 11.36 11.71
N LYS A 227 -5.42 10.11 12.00
CA LYS A 227 -4.04 9.83 12.50
C LYS A 227 -3.15 8.91 11.65
N SER A 228 -3.65 8.17 10.67
CA SER A 228 -2.88 7.03 10.14
C SER A 228 -1.94 7.30 8.95
N GLN A 229 -2.02 8.45 8.26
CA GLN A 229 -1.17 8.70 7.09
C GLN A 229 0.31 8.93 7.41
N ALA A 230 0.63 9.48 8.59
CA ALA A 230 2.02 9.68 8.99
C ALA A 230 2.71 8.36 9.34
N GLN A 231 2.01 7.45 10.03
CA GLN A 231 2.55 6.13 10.38
C GLN A 231 2.72 5.24 9.15
N LEU A 232 1.79 5.28 8.18
CA LEU A 232 1.92 4.50 6.95
C LEU A 232 3.17 4.88 6.15
N LYS A 233 3.50 6.17 6.06
CA LYS A 233 4.69 6.65 5.36
C LYS A 233 6.00 6.16 5.98
N TRP A 234 6.12 6.19 7.31
CA TRP A 234 7.32 5.72 8.00
C TRP A 234 7.52 4.21 7.87
N ILE A 235 6.42 3.43 7.96
CA ILE A 235 6.47 1.98 7.75
C ILE A 235 6.96 1.66 6.33
N LEU A 236 6.47 2.38 5.33
CA LEU A 236 6.89 2.17 3.93
C LEU A 236 8.37 2.48 3.70
N ILE A 237 8.88 3.57 4.27
CA ILE A 237 10.31 3.94 4.15
C ILE A 237 11.18 2.87 4.83
N ALA A 238 10.81 2.43 6.04
CA ALA A 238 11.58 1.43 6.77
C ALA A 238 11.64 0.08 6.03
N VAL A 239 10.51 -0.36 5.46
CA VAL A 239 10.45 -1.61 4.69
C VAL A 239 11.28 -1.51 3.40
N GLY A 240 11.20 -0.39 2.69
CA GLY A 240 12.00 -0.15 1.49
C GLY A 240 13.51 -0.22 1.77
N ILE A 241 13.97 0.42 2.85
CA ILE A 241 15.39 0.40 3.27
C ILE A 241 15.81 -1.04 3.63
N ALA A 242 15.02 -1.74 4.45
CA ALA A 242 15.33 -3.11 4.86
C ALA A 242 15.48 -4.06 3.65
N MET A 243 14.62 -3.91 2.64
CA MET A 243 14.72 -4.73 1.42
C MET A 243 15.97 -4.45 0.59
N VAL A 244 16.34 -3.18 0.40
CA VAL A 244 17.57 -2.83 -0.34
C VAL A 244 18.80 -3.44 0.34
N VAL A 245 18.84 -3.39 1.68
CA VAL A 245 19.91 -4.00 2.47
C VAL A 245 19.97 -5.51 2.26
N ILE A 246 18.83 -6.21 2.30
CA ILE A 246 18.78 -7.67 2.09
C ILE A 246 19.28 -8.06 0.69
N VAL A 247 18.86 -7.34 -0.36
CA VAL A 247 19.29 -7.61 -1.74
C VAL A 247 20.80 -7.38 -1.90
N LEU A 248 21.32 -6.27 -1.35
CA LEU A 248 22.75 -5.96 -1.41
C LEU A 248 23.58 -7.00 -0.67
N LEU A 249 23.14 -7.44 0.51
CA LEU A 249 23.80 -8.52 1.24
C LEU A 249 23.82 -9.81 0.42
N GLY A 250 22.67 -10.21 -0.15
CA GLY A 250 22.60 -11.38 -1.03
C GLY A 250 23.61 -11.31 -2.18
N LEU A 251 23.68 -10.18 -2.90
CA LEU A 251 24.63 -9.99 -4.00
C LEU A 251 26.10 -10.03 -3.56
N ILE A 252 26.42 -9.47 -2.40
CA ILE A 252 27.78 -9.51 -1.85
C ILE A 252 28.18 -10.96 -1.52
N PHE A 253 27.29 -11.73 -0.90
CA PHE A 253 27.56 -13.12 -0.49
C PHE A 253 27.50 -14.14 -1.62
N LEU A 254 26.76 -13.88 -2.71
CA LEU A 254 26.70 -14.76 -3.90
C LEU A 254 27.90 -14.58 -4.83
N LYS A 255 28.65 -13.47 -4.74
CA LYS A 255 29.78 -13.17 -5.62
C LYS A 255 30.89 -14.25 -5.62
N PRO A 256 31.37 -14.80 -4.49
CA PRO A 256 32.42 -15.83 -4.54
C PRO A 256 31.95 -17.13 -5.21
N VAL A 257 30.69 -17.55 -4.98
CA VAL A 257 30.14 -18.79 -5.55
C VAL A 257 30.08 -18.76 -7.08
N PHE A 258 29.68 -17.61 -7.67
CA PHE A 258 29.55 -17.49 -9.12
C PHE A 258 30.86 -17.17 -9.84
N PHE A 259 31.85 -16.58 -9.16
CA PHE A 259 33.10 -16.17 -9.80
C PHE A 259 34.24 -17.18 -9.62
N ASP A 260 34.16 -18.11 -8.67
CA ASP A 260 35.23 -19.11 -8.45
C ASP A 260 35.05 -20.42 -9.22
N THR A 261 33.90 -20.63 -9.87
CA THR A 261 33.68 -21.81 -10.74
C THR A 261 34.61 -21.84 -11.97
N GLY A 262 35.27 -20.73 -12.30
CA GLY A 262 36.26 -20.65 -13.37
C GLY A 262 37.64 -21.25 -13.01
N SER A 263 37.95 -21.43 -11.73
CA SER A 263 39.26 -21.96 -11.30
C SER A 263 39.27 -23.50 -11.23
N ALA A 264 38.15 -24.12 -10.89
CA ALA A 264 38.02 -25.58 -10.81
C ALA A 264 38.15 -26.30 -12.18
N ILE A 265 37.79 -25.64 -13.29
CA ILE A 265 37.93 -26.22 -14.64
C ILE A 265 39.40 -26.23 -15.12
N ARG A 266 40.29 -25.42 -14.52
CA ARG A 266 41.72 -25.43 -14.86
C ARG A 266 42.53 -26.52 -14.15
N GLY A 267 41.89 -27.32 -13.28
CA GLY A 267 42.50 -28.47 -12.61
C GLY A 267 42.50 -29.77 -13.42
N VAL A 268 41.91 -29.78 -14.63
CA VAL A 268 42.14 -30.87 -15.59
C VAL A 268 43.54 -30.67 -16.14
N THR A 269 44.51 -31.27 -15.46
CA THR A 269 45.91 -31.32 -15.86
C THR A 269 46.02 -31.79 -17.33
N PRO A 270 46.45 -30.91 -18.26
CA PRO A 270 46.80 -31.34 -19.61
C PRO A 270 48.13 -32.07 -19.52
N GLY A 271 48.11 -33.36 -19.17
CA GLY A 271 49.36 -34.10 -19.05
C GLY A 271 49.36 -35.42 -18.31
N VAL A 272 48.21 -36.05 -18.00
CA VAL A 272 48.25 -37.46 -17.61
C VAL A 272 48.39 -38.28 -18.90
N PRO A 273 49.55 -38.93 -19.15
CA PRO A 273 49.73 -39.77 -20.32
C PRO A 273 48.83 -41.00 -20.20
N LEU A 274 48.19 -41.39 -21.29
CA LEU A 274 47.29 -42.56 -21.42
C LEU A 274 47.99 -43.93 -21.22
N GLU A 275 49.19 -43.99 -20.65
CA GLU A 275 50.04 -45.20 -20.63
C GLU A 275 49.80 -46.16 -19.45
N VAL A 276 48.91 -45.86 -18.49
CA VAL A 276 48.76 -46.69 -17.26
C VAL A 276 47.47 -47.54 -17.23
N LEU A 277 46.92 -47.89 -18.39
CA LEU A 277 45.84 -48.89 -18.51
C LEU A 277 46.33 -50.20 -19.16
N GLY A 278 47.59 -50.54 -18.89
CA GLY A 278 48.28 -51.74 -19.37
C GLY A 278 48.76 -52.66 -18.25
N THR A 279 47.94 -52.96 -17.23
CA THR A 279 48.31 -53.98 -16.21
C THR A 279 47.62 -55.31 -16.51
N ARG A 280 48.36 -56.10 -17.30
CA ARG A 280 48.55 -57.57 -17.24
C ARG A 280 47.41 -58.41 -16.65
N VAL A 281 46.70 -59.08 -17.56
CA VAL A 281 45.99 -60.34 -17.28
C VAL A 281 47.04 -61.40 -16.87
N PRO A 282 46.92 -62.07 -15.70
CA PRO A 282 47.82 -63.15 -15.35
C PRO A 282 47.55 -64.38 -16.23
N PRO A 283 48.59 -65.17 -16.60
CA PRO A 283 48.40 -66.38 -17.38
C PRO A 283 47.64 -67.43 -16.56
N VAL A 284 46.56 -67.94 -17.14
CA VAL A 284 45.89 -69.17 -16.70
C VAL A 284 46.84 -70.32 -17.02
N GLY A 285 47.40 -70.95 -15.99
CA GLY A 285 48.20 -72.17 -16.12
C GLY A 285 47.32 -73.41 -16.39
N PRO A 286 47.92 -74.50 -16.90
CA PRO A 286 47.23 -75.74 -17.27
C PRO A 286 46.69 -76.54 -16.08
#